data_AF-K9RB53-F1
#
_entry.id   AF-K9RB53-F1
#
_cell.length_a   1.000
_cell.length_b   1.000
_cell.length_c   1.000
_cell.angle_alpha   90.00
_cell.angle_beta   90.00
_cell.angle_gamma   90.00
#
_symmetry.space_group_name_H-M   'P 1'
#
loop_
_entity.id
_entity.type
_entity.pdbx_description
1 polymer ?
#
loop_
_entity_poly.entity_id
_entity_poly.type
_entity_poly.pdbx_seq_one_letter_code
_entity_poly.pdbx_strand_id
1 'polypeptide(L)'
;MKTVVIGGVCRTGKSRLANKVFQNTKSTVFHGDHLMNILYNNFTGLDKNQFPKVLIKLIRNMGKEFRYTRIFESCHVDPIIAKSKLNCPSYIFLFLGYPQVNIDRKIRELREYAAKNPECWTHQHEDDSLISHIKEYALLSREQQIKCQQANIPYFDTSDNFNYVWNQAYDYVMQKLGE
;
A
#
# COMPACT_ATOMS: atom_id res chain seq x y z
N MET A 1 -2.44 -8.22 -20.09
CA MET A 1 -3.12 -7.54 -18.96
C MET A 1 -2.12 -7.32 -17.84
N LYS A 2 -2.15 -6.14 -17.22
CA LYS A 2 -1.19 -5.78 -16.18
C LYS A 2 -1.77 -5.99 -14.77
N THR A 3 -0.87 -6.21 -13.82
CA THR A 3 -1.17 -6.29 -12.39
C THR A 3 -0.42 -5.15 -11.70
N VAL A 4 -1.15 -4.22 -11.10
CA VAL A 4 -0.61 -3.14 -10.28
C VAL A 4 -0.46 -3.66 -8.85
N VAL A 5 0.73 -3.52 -8.27
CA VAL A 5 1.04 -3.88 -6.89
C VAL A 5 1.43 -2.60 -6.16
N ILE A 6 0.59 -2.18 -5.22
CA ILE A 6 0.73 -0.94 -4.45
C ILE A 6 1.12 -1.32 -3.01
N GLY A 7 2.39 -1.10 -2.67
CA GLY A 7 2.88 -1.29 -1.31
C GLY A 7 2.93 0.02 -0.52
N GLY A 8 3.20 -0.08 0.78
CA GLY A 8 3.35 1.10 1.64
C GLY A 8 2.72 0.96 3.03
N VAL A 9 3.13 1.79 3.98
CA VAL A 9 2.58 1.78 5.33
C VAL A 9 1.13 2.31 5.39
N CYS A 10 0.48 2.21 6.55
CA CYS A 10 -0.86 2.76 6.77
C CYS A 10 -0.91 4.27 6.51
N ARG A 11 -2.05 4.82 6.08
CA ARG A 11 -2.28 6.28 5.93
C ARG A 11 -1.40 7.00 4.89
N THR A 12 -0.86 6.25 3.91
CA THR A 12 -0.14 6.80 2.75
C THR A 12 -1.03 7.00 1.52
N GLY A 13 -2.29 6.55 1.57
CA GLY A 13 -3.24 6.69 0.47
C GLY A 13 -3.25 5.53 -0.53
N LYS A 14 -2.72 4.35 -0.18
CA LYS A 14 -2.76 3.14 -1.03
C LYS A 14 -4.15 2.77 -1.50
N SER A 15 -5.09 2.59 -0.58
CA SER A 15 -6.46 2.19 -0.92
C SER A 15 -7.17 3.28 -1.74
N ARG A 16 -6.89 4.56 -1.46
CA ARG A 16 -7.34 5.69 -2.29
C ARG A 16 -6.81 5.57 -3.72
N LEU A 17 -5.52 5.22 -3.88
CA LEU A 17 -4.89 5.05 -5.20
C LEU A 17 -5.47 3.86 -5.94
N ALA A 18 -5.56 2.71 -5.27
CA ALA A 18 -6.16 1.50 -5.83
C ALA A 18 -7.60 1.76 -6.31
N ASN A 19 -8.41 2.45 -5.50
CA ASN A 19 -9.79 2.78 -5.86
C ASN A 19 -9.87 3.78 -7.01
N LYS A 20 -8.97 4.78 -7.06
CA LYS A 20 -8.94 5.73 -8.17
C LYS A 20 -8.56 5.02 -9.49
N VAL A 21 -7.56 4.15 -9.46
CA VAL A 21 -7.19 3.35 -10.65
C VAL A 21 -8.36 2.46 -11.05
N PHE A 22 -9.01 1.77 -10.10
CA PHE A 22 -10.20 0.96 -10.34
C PHE A 22 -11.33 1.74 -11.02
N GLN A 23 -11.66 2.94 -10.54
CA GLN A 23 -12.71 3.77 -11.15
C GLN A 23 -12.43 4.14 -12.61
N ASN A 24 -11.16 4.19 -13.00
CA ASN A 24 -10.73 4.61 -14.34
C ASN A 24 -10.36 3.42 -15.24
N THR A 25 -10.57 2.19 -14.78
CA THR A 25 -10.14 0.99 -15.50
C THR A 25 -11.14 -0.15 -15.35
N LYS A 26 -11.19 -1.09 -16.30
CA LYS A 26 -11.87 -2.37 -16.10
C LYS A 26 -10.98 -3.24 -15.21
N SER A 27 -11.01 -2.99 -13.90
CA SER A 27 -10.11 -3.66 -12.94
C SER A 27 -10.84 -4.38 -11.83
N THR A 28 -10.09 -5.22 -11.09
CA THR A 28 -10.47 -5.66 -9.74
C THR A 28 -9.43 -5.25 -8.73
N VAL A 29 -9.87 -4.86 -7.53
CA VAL A 29 -9.00 -4.51 -6.41
C VAL A 29 -9.01 -5.64 -5.37
N PHE A 30 -7.83 -6.03 -4.89
CA PHE A 30 -7.67 -6.89 -3.74
C PHE A 30 -6.94 -6.13 -2.62
N HIS A 31 -7.64 -5.93 -1.50
CA HIS A 31 -7.12 -5.30 -0.29
C HIS A 31 -6.48 -6.35 0.60
N GLY A 32 -5.15 -6.51 0.50
CA GLY A 32 -4.39 -7.55 1.20
C GLY A 32 -4.48 -7.50 2.71
N ASP A 33 -4.59 -6.30 3.28
CA ASP A 33 -4.64 -6.09 4.72
C ASP A 33 -5.90 -6.74 5.35
N HIS A 34 -7.02 -6.82 4.61
CA HIS A 34 -8.23 -7.52 5.07
C HIS A 34 -7.99 -9.02 5.21
N LEU A 35 -7.37 -9.64 4.21
CA LEU A 35 -7.03 -11.07 4.27
C LEU A 35 -6.13 -11.35 5.46
N MET A 36 -5.12 -10.50 5.67
CA MET A 36 -4.18 -10.65 6.78
C MET A 36 -4.88 -10.53 8.12
N ASN A 37 -5.76 -9.56 8.30
CA ASN A 37 -6.57 -9.42 9.52
C ASN A 37 -7.47 -10.64 9.76
N ILE A 38 -8.11 -11.17 8.72
CA ILE A 38 -8.90 -12.41 8.82
C ILE A 38 -8.02 -13.56 9.29
N LEU A 39 -6.83 -13.73 8.71
CA LEU A 39 -5.92 -14.81 9.06
C LEU A 39 -5.45 -14.68 10.51
N TYR A 40 -5.03 -13.49 10.94
CA TYR A 40 -4.54 -13.25 12.31
C TYR A 40 -5.61 -13.46 13.38
N ASN A 41 -6.84 -13.06 13.11
CA ASN A 41 -7.90 -13.08 14.11
C ASN A 41 -8.59 -14.45 14.25
N ASN A 42 -8.46 -15.34 13.26
CA ASN A 42 -9.18 -16.60 13.23
C ASN A 42 -8.29 -17.85 13.33
N PHE A 43 -6.98 -17.72 13.05
CA PHE A 43 -6.07 -18.87 13.04
C PHE A 43 -4.90 -18.65 14.01
N THR A 44 -4.98 -19.30 15.17
CA THR A 44 -3.90 -19.34 16.15
C THR A 44 -2.73 -20.18 15.63
N GLY A 45 -1.49 -19.73 15.85
CA GLY A 45 -0.29 -20.48 15.48
C GLY A 45 0.17 -20.32 14.03
N LEU A 46 -0.39 -19.38 13.26
CA LEU A 46 0.14 -19.04 11.94
C LEU A 46 1.56 -18.48 12.07
N ASP A 47 2.50 -19.15 11.40
CA ASP A 47 3.87 -18.64 11.23
C ASP A 47 3.84 -17.40 10.34
N LYS A 48 4.04 -16.23 10.95
CA LYS A 48 4.02 -14.95 10.25
C LYS A 48 5.07 -14.86 9.15
N ASN A 49 6.13 -15.65 9.24
CA ASN A 49 7.19 -15.69 8.24
C ASN A 49 6.73 -16.34 6.91
N GLN A 50 5.59 -17.04 6.90
CA GLN A 50 5.04 -17.60 5.66
C GLN A 50 4.23 -16.59 4.86
N PHE A 51 3.77 -15.49 5.46
CA PHE A 51 2.88 -14.55 4.78
C PHE A 51 3.46 -13.92 3.52
N PRO A 52 4.74 -13.49 3.47
CA PRO A 52 5.31 -13.01 2.21
C PRO A 52 5.16 -14.04 1.08
N LYS A 53 5.36 -15.34 1.36
CA LYS A 53 5.18 -16.40 0.35
C LYS A 53 3.73 -16.54 -0.10
N VAL A 54 2.78 -16.45 0.84
CA VAL A 54 1.34 -16.48 0.55
C VAL A 54 0.93 -15.29 -0.31
N LEU A 55 1.38 -14.08 0.05
CA LEU A 55 1.11 -12.84 -0.70
C LEU A 55 1.62 -12.92 -2.13
N ILE A 56 2.84 -13.41 -2.35
CA ILE A 56 3.38 -13.60 -3.71
C ILE A 56 2.51 -14.58 -4.52
N LYS A 57 2.09 -15.70 -3.94
CA LYS A 57 1.23 -16.66 -4.63
C LYS A 57 -0.14 -16.05 -4.94
N LEU A 58 -0.70 -15.29 -4.01
CA LEU A 58 -1.97 -14.59 -4.17
C LEU A 58 -1.89 -13.55 -5.29
N ILE A 59 -0.92 -12.64 -5.26
CA ILE A 59 -0.70 -11.62 -6.30
C ILE A 59 -0.50 -12.28 -7.67
N ARG A 60 0.24 -13.39 -7.71
CA ARG A 60 0.46 -14.12 -8.96
C ARG A 60 -0.87 -14.65 -9.50
N ASN A 61 -1.66 -15.31 -8.65
CA ASN A 61 -2.84 -16.08 -9.06
C ASN A 61 -4.13 -15.27 -9.14
N MET A 62 -4.20 -14.08 -8.54
CA MET A 62 -5.43 -13.28 -8.55
C MET A 62 -5.88 -13.01 -9.99
N GLY A 63 -7.13 -13.34 -10.27
CA GLY A 63 -7.81 -13.04 -11.53
C GLY A 63 -7.08 -13.44 -12.82
N LYS A 64 -6.22 -14.47 -12.80
CA LYS A 64 -5.46 -14.90 -14.00
C LYS A 64 -6.35 -15.34 -15.15
N GLU A 65 -7.54 -15.85 -14.84
CA GLU A 65 -8.47 -16.37 -15.84
C GLU A 65 -9.28 -15.27 -16.52
N PHE A 66 -9.20 -14.04 -16.00
CA PHE A 66 -9.96 -12.92 -16.51
C PHE A 66 -9.09 -11.94 -17.28
N ARG A 67 -9.65 -11.36 -18.34
CA ARG A 67 -8.98 -10.38 -19.20
C ARG A 67 -9.22 -8.95 -18.70
N TYR A 68 -8.90 -8.68 -17.44
CA TYR A 68 -9.01 -7.35 -16.83
C TYR A 68 -7.70 -6.94 -16.12
N THR A 69 -7.54 -5.65 -15.84
CA THR A 69 -6.41 -5.14 -15.04
C THR A 69 -6.61 -5.52 -13.58
N ARG A 70 -5.54 -5.84 -12.88
CA ARG A 70 -5.60 -6.31 -11.49
C ARG A 70 -4.87 -5.34 -10.59
N ILE A 71 -5.42 -5.06 -9.42
CA ILE A 71 -4.82 -4.16 -8.45
C ILE A 71 -4.72 -4.90 -7.13
N PHE A 72 -3.52 -5.02 -6.61
CA PHE A 72 -3.25 -5.55 -5.28
C PHE A 72 -2.66 -4.44 -4.43
N GLU A 73 -3.19 -4.21 -3.24
CA GLU A 73 -2.63 -3.24 -2.30
C GLU A 73 -2.54 -3.80 -0.89
N SER A 74 -1.43 -3.56 -0.19
CA SER A 74 -1.24 -4.02 1.19
C SER A 74 -0.03 -3.35 1.86
N CYS A 75 -0.06 -3.23 3.19
CA CYS A 75 1.12 -2.87 3.98
C CYS A 75 2.14 -4.00 4.14
N HIS A 76 1.76 -5.24 3.80
CA HIS A 76 2.60 -6.43 3.98
C HIS A 76 3.44 -6.80 2.74
N VAL A 77 3.40 -6.00 1.67
CA VAL A 77 4.24 -6.25 0.50
C VAL A 77 5.69 -5.85 0.81
N ASP A 78 6.61 -6.81 0.76
CA ASP A 78 8.04 -6.53 0.81
C ASP A 78 8.58 -6.23 -0.61
N PRO A 79 9.24 -5.07 -0.85
CA PRO A 79 9.69 -4.68 -2.19
C PRO A 79 10.66 -5.69 -2.84
N ILE A 80 11.62 -6.22 -2.08
CA ILE A 80 12.67 -7.11 -2.60
C ILE A 80 12.06 -8.47 -2.94
N ILE A 81 11.24 -9.02 -2.05
CA ILE A 81 10.57 -10.31 -2.28
C ILE A 81 9.58 -10.18 -3.44
N ALA A 82 8.78 -9.12 -3.48
CA ALA A 82 7.84 -8.87 -4.57
C ALA A 82 8.55 -8.77 -5.91
N LYS A 83 9.56 -7.90 -6.03
CA LYS A 83 10.30 -7.73 -7.28
C LYS A 83 10.96 -9.03 -7.74
N SER A 84 11.69 -9.70 -6.84
CA SER A 84 12.44 -10.91 -7.19
C SER A 84 11.55 -12.09 -7.60
N LYS A 85 10.34 -12.22 -7.04
CA LYS A 85 9.43 -13.34 -7.32
C LYS A 85 8.38 -13.05 -8.40
N LEU A 86 8.17 -11.78 -8.76
CA LEU A 86 7.18 -11.33 -9.73
C LEU A 86 7.83 -10.48 -10.84
N ASN A 87 9.10 -10.74 -11.16
CA ASN A 87 9.87 -9.97 -12.15
C ASN A 87 9.39 -10.23 -13.59
N CYS A 88 8.27 -9.63 -13.98
CA CYS A 88 7.71 -9.72 -15.31
C CYS A 88 7.13 -8.36 -15.71
N PRO A 89 7.24 -7.93 -16.99
CA PRO A 89 6.71 -6.64 -17.45
C PRO A 89 5.20 -6.45 -17.25
N SER A 90 4.46 -7.54 -17.04
CA SER A 90 3.04 -7.47 -16.71
C SER A 90 2.75 -6.95 -15.29
N TYR A 91 3.76 -6.81 -14.42
CA TYR A 91 3.59 -6.25 -13.08
C TYR A 91 4.12 -4.82 -13.00
N ILE A 92 3.28 -3.93 -12.48
CA ILE A 92 3.62 -2.54 -12.18
C ILE A 92 3.76 -2.45 -10.66
N PHE A 93 4.94 -2.06 -10.17
CA PHE A 93 5.20 -1.92 -8.74
C PHE A 93 5.36 -0.46 -8.38
N LEU A 94 4.76 -0.05 -7.27
CA LEU A 94 5.09 1.20 -6.60
C LEU A 94 4.83 1.11 -5.11
N PHE A 95 5.50 1.97 -4.36
CA PHE A 95 5.29 2.11 -2.93
C PHE A 95 4.98 3.55 -2.56
N LEU A 96 4.08 3.73 -1.59
CA LEU A 96 3.75 5.01 -0.98
C LEU A 96 4.20 4.99 0.48
N GLY A 97 4.92 6.01 0.93
CA GLY A 97 5.33 6.12 2.33
C GLY A 97 5.54 7.56 2.76
N TYR A 98 5.96 7.78 4.00
CA TYR A 98 6.22 9.12 4.53
C TYR A 98 7.42 9.11 5.50
N PRO A 99 8.63 8.72 5.03
CA PRO A 99 9.80 8.49 5.86
C PRO A 99 10.26 9.70 6.68
N GLN A 100 9.91 10.92 6.28
CA GLN A 100 10.28 12.17 6.97
C GLN A 100 9.06 12.96 7.46
N VAL A 101 7.96 12.27 7.77
CA VAL A 101 6.72 12.96 8.14
C VAL A 101 6.89 13.77 9.42
N ASN A 102 6.34 14.99 9.43
CA ASN A 102 6.11 15.72 10.68
C ASN A 102 4.91 15.10 11.42
N ILE A 103 5.17 14.55 12.60
CA ILE A 103 4.18 13.78 13.38
C ILE A 103 2.97 14.64 13.77
N ASP A 104 3.20 15.85 14.30
CA ASP A 104 2.12 16.73 14.75
C ASP A 104 1.22 17.15 13.59
N ARG A 105 1.81 17.48 12.44
CA ARG A 105 1.07 17.78 11.22
C ARG A 105 0.24 16.57 10.79
N LYS A 106 0.83 15.37 10.80
CA LYS A 106 0.13 14.14 10.39
C LYS A 106 -1.04 13.82 11.29
N ILE A 107 -0.90 14.01 12.61
CA ILE A 107 -2.00 13.84 13.57
C ILE A 107 -3.14 14.81 13.24
N ARG A 108 -2.83 16.10 13.05
CA ARG A 108 -3.85 17.10 12.67
C ARG A 108 -4.58 16.71 11.39
N GLU A 109 -3.85 16.33 10.34
CA GLU A 109 -4.43 15.86 9.07
C GLU A 109 -5.35 14.64 9.28
N LEU A 110 -4.94 13.68 10.11
CA LEU A 110 -5.74 12.50 10.42
C LEU A 110 -7.01 12.85 11.20
N ARG A 111 -6.94 13.79 12.15
CA ARG A 111 -8.09 14.27 12.92
C ARG A 111 -9.06 15.05 12.04
N GLU A 112 -8.56 15.94 11.19
CA GLU A 112 -9.37 16.66 10.20
C GLU A 112 -10.06 15.70 9.22
N TYR A 113 -9.35 14.66 8.76
CA TYR A 113 -9.94 13.64 7.92
C TYR A 113 -11.01 12.85 8.68
N ALA A 114 -10.70 12.37 9.89
CA ALA A 114 -11.62 11.57 10.69
C ALA A 114 -12.89 12.36 11.03
N ALA A 115 -12.79 13.64 11.37
CA ALA A 115 -13.95 14.51 11.63
C ALA A 115 -14.96 14.53 10.46
N LYS A 116 -14.49 14.35 9.23
CA LYS A 116 -15.33 14.30 8.01
C LYS A 116 -15.73 12.88 7.60
N ASN A 117 -15.17 11.85 8.25
CA ASN A 117 -15.31 10.44 7.89
C ASN A 117 -15.52 9.62 9.18
N PRO A 118 -16.76 9.49 9.68
CA PRO A 118 -17.08 8.82 10.95
C PRO A 118 -16.62 7.35 11.01
N GLU A 119 -16.51 6.67 9.87
CA GLU A 119 -16.03 5.30 9.73
C GLU A 119 -14.49 5.17 9.86
N CYS A 120 -13.78 6.31 9.95
CA CYS A 120 -12.34 6.32 10.05
C CYS A 120 -11.89 5.73 11.39
N TRP A 121 -11.26 4.55 11.34
CA TRP A 121 -10.83 3.81 12.54
C TRP A 121 -9.93 4.60 13.51
N THR A 122 -9.28 5.68 13.08
CA THR A 122 -8.48 6.54 13.97
C THR A 122 -9.32 7.21 15.06
N HIS A 123 -10.65 7.28 14.91
CA HIS A 123 -11.57 7.70 15.99
C HIS A 123 -11.50 6.81 17.23
N GLN A 124 -11.10 5.56 17.06
CA GLN A 124 -11.02 4.58 18.15
C GLN A 124 -9.71 4.68 18.95
N HIS A 125 -8.83 5.63 18.60
CA HIS A 125 -7.51 5.77 19.19
C HIS A 125 -7.28 7.19 19.70
N GLU A 126 -6.78 7.27 20.93
CA GLU A 126 -6.25 8.50 21.51
C GLU A 126 -5.01 9.00 20.76
N ASP A 127 -4.71 10.31 20.87
CA ASP A 127 -3.60 10.96 20.18
C ASP A 127 -2.25 10.28 20.49
N ASP A 128 -1.98 9.92 21.75
CA ASP A 128 -0.72 9.26 22.14
C ASP A 128 -0.54 7.90 21.45
N SER A 129 -1.63 7.13 21.34
CA SER A 129 -1.63 5.85 20.62
C SER A 129 -1.36 6.05 19.13
N LEU A 130 -2.02 7.04 18.51
CA LEU A 130 -1.77 7.35 17.10
C LEU A 130 -0.36 7.87 16.85
N ILE A 131 0.18 8.70 17.74
CA ILE A 131 1.56 9.20 17.65
C ILE A 131 2.54 8.03 17.65
N SER A 132 2.32 7.04 18.53
CA SER A 132 3.14 5.82 18.57
C SER A 132 3.08 5.06 17.23
N HIS A 133 1.88 4.81 16.70
CA HIS A 133 1.71 4.14 15.41
C HIS A 133 2.36 4.92 14.25
N ILE A 134 2.20 6.25 14.19
CA ILE A 134 2.78 7.06 13.09
C ILE A 134 4.31 7.05 13.16
N LYS A 135 4.90 7.09 14.36
CA LYS A 135 6.35 6.97 14.53
C LYS A 135 6.85 5.62 14.00
N GLU A 136 6.15 4.53 14.32
CA GLU A 136 6.45 3.20 13.77
C GLU A 136 6.30 3.17 12.24
N TYR A 137 5.22 3.72 11.70
CA TYR A 137 4.99 3.78 10.25
C TYR A 137 6.02 4.65 9.52
N ALA A 138 6.55 5.70 10.16
CA ALA A 138 7.63 6.50 9.60
C ALA A 138 8.94 5.70 9.54
N LEU A 139 9.25 4.90 10.57
CA LEU A 139 10.40 3.99 10.56
C LEU A 139 10.26 2.93 9.46
N LEU A 140 9.12 2.24 9.39
CA LEU A 140 8.82 1.26 8.34
C LEU A 140 8.85 1.89 6.94
N SER A 141 8.40 3.15 6.80
CA SER A 141 8.48 3.89 5.54
C SER A 141 9.93 4.07 5.08
N ARG A 142 10.86 4.39 5.99
CA ARG A 142 12.29 4.52 5.68
C ARG A 142 12.89 3.19 5.22
N GLU A 143 12.56 2.11 5.93
CA GLU A 143 13.00 0.77 5.54
C GLU A 143 12.47 0.37 4.15
N GLN A 144 11.18 0.62 3.89
CA GLN A 144 10.57 0.37 2.58
C GLN A 144 11.22 1.21 1.48
N GLN A 145 11.55 2.48 1.75
CA GLN A 145 12.24 3.35 0.79
C GLN A 145 13.59 2.77 0.36
N ILE A 146 14.40 2.33 1.33
CA ILE A 146 15.70 1.69 1.07
C ILE A 146 15.51 0.41 0.23
N LYS A 147 14.57 -0.45 0.62
CA LYS A 147 14.28 -1.70 -0.11
C LYS A 147 13.78 -1.44 -1.54
N CYS A 148 12.95 -0.42 -1.74
CA CYS A 148 12.48 0.01 -3.05
C CYS A 148 13.64 0.47 -3.93
N GLN A 149 14.56 1.27 -3.38
CA GLN A 149 15.78 1.69 -4.09
C GLN A 149 16.62 0.48 -4.51
N GLN A 150 16.86 -0.47 -3.59
CA GLN A 150 17.60 -1.71 -3.88
C GLN A 150 16.94 -2.57 -4.95
N ALA A 151 15.60 -2.61 -4.97
CA ALA A 151 14.82 -3.39 -5.94
C ALA A 151 14.52 -2.63 -7.25
N ASN A 152 14.99 -1.38 -7.39
CA ASN A 152 14.65 -0.47 -8.48
C ASN A 152 13.11 -0.38 -8.70
N ILE A 153 12.38 -0.18 -7.60
CA ILE A 153 10.93 0.06 -7.58
C ILE A 153 10.69 1.53 -7.24
N PRO A 154 9.82 2.26 -7.97
CA PRO A 154 9.43 3.61 -7.61
C PRO A 154 8.82 3.70 -6.21
N TYR A 155 9.36 4.64 -5.43
CA TYR A 155 8.86 5.01 -4.11
C TYR A 155 8.42 6.46 -4.13
N PHE A 156 7.19 6.71 -3.70
CA PHE A 156 6.56 8.02 -3.68
C PHE A 156 6.48 8.49 -2.23
N ASP A 157 7.32 9.48 -1.91
CA ASP A 157 7.42 10.07 -0.58
C ASP A 157 6.32 11.13 -0.37
N THR A 158 5.32 10.75 0.43
CA THR A 158 4.16 11.58 0.77
C THR A 158 4.32 12.32 2.11
N SER A 159 5.55 12.42 2.64
CA SER A 159 5.85 13.17 3.86
C SER A 159 5.39 14.62 3.76
N ASP A 160 5.68 15.27 2.63
CA ASP A 160 5.30 16.63 2.30
C ASP A 160 4.50 16.66 0.98
N ASN A 161 3.69 17.71 0.79
CA ASN A 161 2.92 17.93 -0.43
C ASN A 161 2.10 16.70 -0.88
N PHE A 162 1.42 16.05 0.08
CA PHE A 162 0.72 14.77 -0.10
C PHE A 162 -0.02 14.66 -1.44
N ASN A 163 -0.89 15.63 -1.76
CA ASN A 163 -1.71 15.58 -2.97
C ASN A 163 -0.88 15.60 -4.26
N TYR A 164 0.20 16.38 -4.28
CA TYR A 164 1.07 16.48 -5.46
C TYR A 164 1.78 15.15 -5.72
N VAL A 165 2.46 14.60 -4.71
CA VAL A 165 3.20 13.34 -4.85
C VAL A 165 2.26 12.16 -5.10
N TRP A 166 1.09 12.16 -4.44
CA TRP A 166 0.07 11.15 -4.68
C TRP A 166 -0.45 11.18 -6.12
N ASN A 167 -0.64 12.37 -6.71
CA ASN A 167 -1.02 12.49 -8.12
C ASN A 167 0.09 11.97 -9.05
N GLN A 168 1.36 12.22 -8.74
CA GLN A 168 2.47 11.64 -9.49
C GLN A 168 2.46 10.09 -9.45
N ALA A 169 2.13 9.50 -8.30
CA ALA A 169 1.99 8.05 -8.17
C ALA A 169 0.83 7.52 -9.03
N TYR A 170 -0.28 8.25 -9.09
CA TYR A 170 -1.41 7.91 -9.96
C TYR A 170 -1.04 8.00 -11.45
N ASP A 171 -0.43 9.11 -11.87
CA ASP A 171 -0.01 9.33 -13.26
C ASP A 171 0.98 8.26 -13.72
N TYR A 172 1.92 7.89 -12.84
CA TYR A 172 2.83 6.77 -13.07
C TYR A 172 2.08 5.46 -13.37
N VAL A 173 1.08 5.10 -12.56
CA VAL A 173 0.29 3.88 -12.81
C VAL A 173 -0.44 3.96 -14.14
N MET A 174 -1.09 5.08 -14.43
CA MET A 174 -1.88 5.23 -15.65
C MET A 174 -1.01 5.21 -16.90
N GLN A 175 0.14 5.88 -16.88
CA GLN A 175 1.14 5.78 -17.95
C GLN A 175 1.58 4.33 -18.15
N LYS A 176 1.93 3.63 -17.07
CA LYS A 176 2.34 2.22 -17.13
C LYS A 176 1.22 1.29 -17.56
N LEU A 177 -0.05 1.63 -17.38
CA LEU A 177 -1.16 0.84 -17.90
C LEU A 177 -1.40 1.06 -19.40
N GLY A 178 -1.01 2.22 -19.94
CA GLY A 178 -1.11 2.54 -21.36
C GLY A 178 0.02 1.97 -22.23
N GLU A 179 1.19 1.68 -21.64
CA GLU A 179 2.28 0.91 -22.28
C GLU A 179 1.86 -0.54 -22.62
#